data_AF-A0A356TB02-F1
#
_entry.id   AF-A0A356TB02-F1
#
_cell.length_a   1.000
_cell.length_b   1.000
_cell.length_c   1.000
_cell.angle_alpha   90.00
_cell.angle_beta   90.00
_cell.angle_gamma   90.00
#
_symmetry.space_group_name_H-M   'P 1'
#
loop_
_entity.id
_entity.type
_entity.pdbx_description
1 polymer ?
#
loop_
_entity_poly.entity_id
_entity_poly.type
_entity_poly.pdbx_seq_one_letter_code
_entity_poly.pdbx_strand_id
1 'polypeptide(L)'
;MDEMNPSLEASLDDLKVIYRVLGEHFQAHPELAQNGFYLSLRRLLEAQAEAEGVDVSDDEEWTAWLLDVADPTDPENRRDLLN
;
A
#
# COMPACT_ATOMS: atom_id res chain seq x y z
N MET A 1 -12.77 24.07 -8.99
CA MET A 1 -12.83 23.42 -7.66
C MET A 1 -11.51 22.71 -7.56
N ASP A 2 -10.54 23.32 -6.89
CA ASP A 2 -9.25 22.70 -6.62
C ASP A 2 -9.51 21.45 -5.79
N GLU A 3 -9.35 20.28 -6.41
CA GLU A 3 -9.24 19.02 -5.69
C GLU A 3 -8.12 19.19 -4.68
N MET A 4 -8.50 19.15 -3.40
CA MET A 4 -7.62 19.24 -2.25
C MET A 4 -6.77 17.96 -2.21
N ASN A 5 -5.84 17.81 -3.16
CA ASN A 5 -4.77 16.85 -3.10
C ASN A 5 -3.78 17.42 -2.08
N PRO A 6 -3.67 16.88 -0.86
CA PRO A 6 -2.52 17.20 -0.04
C PRO A 6 -1.31 16.81 -0.88
N SER A 7 -0.51 17.80 -1.30
CA SER A 7 0.83 17.56 -1.80
C SER A 7 1.61 16.97 -0.64
N LEU A 8 1.45 15.68 -0.40
CA LEU A 8 2.38 14.91 0.40
C LEU A 8 3.67 14.93 -0.41
N GLU A 9 4.59 15.81 -0.04
CA GLU A 9 6.01 15.70 -0.40
C GLU A 9 6.65 14.50 0.31
N ALA A 10 5.94 13.35 0.30
CA ALA A 10 6.35 12.10 0.89
C ALA A 10 6.81 11.18 -0.25
N SER A 11 7.88 10.42 -0.01
CA SER A 11 8.36 9.46 -0.98
C SER A 11 7.32 8.35 -1.17
N LEU A 12 7.38 7.64 -2.31
CA LEU A 12 6.51 6.49 -2.55
C LEU A 12 6.63 5.46 -1.41
N ASP A 13 7.84 5.22 -0.89
CA ASP A 13 8.11 4.37 0.26
C ASP A 13 7.36 4.82 1.53
N ASP A 14 7.37 6.12 1.83
CA ASP A 14 6.64 6.67 2.98
C ASP A 14 5.13 6.44 2.82
N LEU A 15 4.61 6.61 1.59
CA LEU A 15 3.19 6.38 1.29
C LEU A 15 2.80 4.91 1.46
N LYS A 16 3.65 3.96 1.02
CA LYS A 16 3.46 2.51 1.25
C LYS A 16 3.41 2.20 2.75
N VAL A 17 4.30 2.80 3.56
CA VAL A 17 4.32 2.63 5.02
C VAL A 17 3.04 3.18 5.66
N ILE A 18 2.63 4.40 5.32
CA ILE A 18 1.42 5.03 5.86
C ILE A 18 0.19 4.16 5.54
N TYR A 19 0.08 3.67 4.30
CA TYR A 19 -1.02 2.80 3.89
C TYR A 19 -1.11 1.54 4.74
N ARG A 20 0.02 0.85 4.93
CA ARG A 20 0.08 -0.38 5.74
C ARG A 20 -0.30 -0.13 7.19
N VAL A 21 0.28 0.89 7.82
CA VAL A 21 -0.01 1.24 9.22
C VAL A 21 -1.50 1.54 9.40
N LEU A 22 -2.12 2.28 8.46
CA LEU A 22 -3.56 2.53 8.51
C LEU A 22 -4.37 1.25 8.41
N GLY A 23 -4.00 0.32 7.52
CA GLY A 23 -4.64 -0.98 7.35
C GLY A 23 -4.59 -1.85 8.62
N GLU A 24 -3.45 -1.87 9.32
CA GLU A 24 -3.29 -2.62 10.58
C GLU A 24 -4.27 -2.17 11.68
N HIS A 25 -4.70 -0.92 11.64
CA HIS A 25 -5.63 -0.36 12.61
C HIS A 25 -7.12 -0.62 12.28
N PHE A 26 -7.45 -1.28 11.17
CA PHE A 26 -8.85 -1.50 10.75
C PHE A 26 -9.68 -2.34 11.72
N GLN A 27 -9.05 -3.28 12.43
CA GLN A 27 -9.75 -4.08 13.42
C GLN A 27 -10.24 -3.22 14.61
N ALA A 28 -9.47 -2.20 14.99
CA ALA A 28 -9.82 -1.28 16.07
C ALA A 28 -10.68 -0.09 15.59
N HIS A 29 -10.50 0.31 14.33
CA HIS A 29 -11.11 1.49 13.73
C HIS A 29 -11.66 1.17 12.33
N PRO A 30 -12.78 0.42 12.22
CA PRO A 30 -13.34 0.01 10.93
C PRO A 30 -13.77 1.20 10.04
N GLU A 31 -13.98 2.39 10.61
CA GLU A 31 -14.23 3.62 9.86
C GLU A 31 -13.06 4.05 8.97
N LEU A 32 -11.83 3.64 9.29
CA LEU A 32 -10.64 3.97 8.50
C LEU A 32 -10.70 3.35 7.10
N ALA A 33 -11.29 2.16 6.96
CA ALA A 33 -11.45 1.49 5.66
C ALA A 33 -12.32 2.29 4.67
N GLN A 34 -13.23 3.11 5.18
CA GLN A 34 -14.10 3.99 4.38
C GLN A 34 -13.62 5.44 4.35
N ASN A 35 -12.48 5.73 4.98
CA ASN A 35 -11.95 7.07 5.03
C ASN A 35 -11.46 7.50 3.63
N GLY A 36 -11.87 8.70 3.21
CA GLY A 36 -11.50 9.24 1.89
C GLY A 36 -9.99 9.33 1.68
N PHE A 37 -9.21 9.60 2.72
CA PHE A 37 -7.75 9.61 2.64
C PHE A 37 -7.20 8.22 2.33
N TYR A 38 -7.64 7.19 3.05
CA TYR A 38 -7.19 5.82 2.83
C TYR A 38 -7.55 5.33 1.42
N LEU A 39 -8.78 5.60 0.97
CA LEU A 39 -9.24 5.22 -0.37
C LEU A 39 -8.46 5.92 -1.48
N SER A 40 -8.14 7.21 -1.31
CA SER A 40 -7.31 7.95 -2.27
C SER A 40 -5.87 7.46 -2.27
N LEU A 41 -5.30 7.18 -1.09
CA LEU A 41 -3.95 6.62 -0.95
C LEU A 41 -3.87 5.24 -1.61
N ARG A 42 -4.87 4.39 -1.39
CA ARG A 42 -4.98 3.07 -2.02
C ARG A 42 -4.95 3.19 -3.54
N ARG A 43 -5.81 4.03 -4.12
CA ARG A 43 -5.87 4.23 -5.59
C ARG A 43 -4.56 4.76 -6.17
N LEU A 44 -3.89 5.65 -5.45
CA LEU A 44 -2.60 6.19 -5.87
C LEU A 44 -1.54 5.08 -5.91
N LEU A 45 -1.47 4.25 -4.86
CA LEU A 45 -0.53 3.15 -4.78
C LEU A 45 -0.85 2.04 -5.77
N GLU A 46 -2.12 1.70 -5.97
CA GLU A 46 -2.57 0.73 -6.99
C GLU A 46 -2.13 1.20 -8.39
N ALA A 47 -2.40 2.45 -8.75
CA ALA A 47 -2.00 3.00 -10.04
C ALA A 47 -0.47 3.00 -10.25
N GLN A 48 0.29 3.25 -9.18
CA GLN A 48 1.75 3.24 -9.24
C GLN A 48 2.30 1.81 -9.39
N ALA A 49 1.76 0.85 -8.64
CA ALA A 49 2.14 -0.57 -8.75
C ALA A 49 1.78 -1.13 -10.14
N GLU A 50 0.60 -0.83 -10.66
CA GLU A 50 0.20 -1.20 -12.03
C GLU A 50 1.14 -0.60 -13.08
N ALA A 51 1.62 0.64 -12.89
CA ALA A 51 2.60 1.27 -13.78
C ALA A 51 3.98 0.58 -13.73
N GLU A 52 4.30 -0.10 -12.62
CA GLU A 52 5.50 -0.93 -12.44
C GLU A 52 5.28 -2.39 -12.88
N GLY A 53 4.07 -2.75 -13.33
CA GLY A 53 3.73 -4.07 -13.85
C GLY A 53 3.25 -5.06 -12.79
N VAL A 54 2.91 -4.60 -11.59
CA VAL A 54 2.37 -5.42 -10.50
C VAL A 54 0.86 -5.64 -10.69
N ASP A 55 0.40 -6.88 -10.56
CA ASP A 55 -1.01 -7.22 -10.48
C ASP A 55 -1.53 -6.97 -9.06
N VAL A 56 -2.16 -5.81 -8.88
CA VAL A 56 -2.77 -5.39 -7.60
C VAL A 56 -3.98 -6.26 -7.18
N SER A 57 -4.46 -7.14 -8.05
CA SER A 57 -5.51 -8.12 -7.72
C SER A 57 -4.94 -9.37 -7.05
N ASP A 58 -3.63 -9.61 -7.19
CA ASP A 58 -2.92 -10.68 -6.53
C ASP A 58 -2.40 -10.18 -5.17
N ASP A 59 -2.95 -10.74 -4.08
CA ASP A 59 -2.66 -10.27 -2.73
C ASP A 59 -1.18 -10.51 -2.34
N GLU A 60 -0.55 -11.56 -2.89
CA GLU A 60 0.87 -11.86 -2.64
C GLU A 60 1.77 -10.86 -3.37
N GLU A 61 1.51 -10.59 -4.65
CA GLU A 61 2.31 -9.65 -5.45
C GLU A 61 2.13 -8.20 -4.98
N TRP A 62 0.89 -7.81 -4.64
CA TRP A 62 0.58 -6.52 -4.04
C TRP A 62 1.29 -6.31 -2.70
N THR A 63 1.24 -7.32 -1.83
CA THR A 63 1.91 -7.27 -0.53
C THR A 63 3.42 -7.20 -0.68
N ALA A 64 4.00 -7.96 -1.62
CA ALA A 64 5.43 -7.91 -1.92
C ALA A 64 5.87 -6.51 -2.35
N TRP A 65 5.13 -5.89 -3.27
CA TRP A 65 5.43 -4.55 -3.74
C TRP A 65 5.31 -3.48 -2.64
N LEU A 66 4.31 -3.59 -1.76
CA LEU A 66 4.16 -2.72 -0.59
C LEU A 66 5.31 -2.85 0.42
N LEU A 67 5.96 -4.02 0.47
CA LEU A 67 7.07 -4.33 1.37
C LEU A 67 8.44 -4.12 0.72
N ASP A 68 8.49 -3.69 -0.54
CA ASP A 68 9.70 -3.61 -1.37
C ASP A 68 10.45 -4.95 -1.46
N VAL A 69 9.69 -6.03 -1.44
CA VAL A 69 10.21 -7.40 -1.52
C VAL A 69 10.33 -7.78 -2.99
N ALA A 70 11.56 -7.84 -3.48
CA ALA A 70 11.87 -8.05 -4.90
C ALA A 70 11.36 -9.40 -5.48
N ASP A 71 11.10 -10.40 -4.63
CA ASP A 71 10.51 -11.68 -5.02
C ASP A 71 9.76 -12.33 -3.84
N PRO A 72 8.41 -12.45 -3.87
CA PRO A 72 7.63 -13.09 -2.80
C PRO A 72 7.68 -14.62 -2.80
N THR A 73 8.17 -15.22 -3.90
CA THR A 73 8.32 -16.67 -4.02
C THR A 73 9.64 -17.17 -3.43
N ASP A 74 10.61 -16.27 -3.27
CA ASP A 74 11.88 -16.49 -2.62
C ASP A 74 11.70 -16.76 -1.12
N PRO A 75 12.23 -17.88 -0.60
CA PRO A 75 12.04 -18.29 0.78
C PRO A 75 12.79 -17.42 1.81
N GLU A 76 13.78 -16.62 1.39
CA GLU A 76 14.46 -15.68 2.29
C GLU A 76 13.60 -14.43 2.49
N ASN A 77 13.05 -13.89 1.40
CA ASN A 77 12.12 -12.77 1.39
C ASN A 77 10.78 -13.06 2.09
N ARG A 78 10.27 -14.30 1.98
CA ARG A 78 9.01 -14.73 2.63
C ARG A 78 9.05 -14.66 4.17
N ARG A 79 10.24 -14.65 4.79
CA ARG A 79 10.37 -14.54 6.26
C ARG A 79 10.02 -13.16 6.78
N ASP A 80 10.26 -12.12 5.99
CA ASP A 80 9.87 -10.73 6.31
C ASP A 80 8.37 -10.47 6.07
N LEU A 81 7.70 -11.31 5.28
CA LEU A 81 6.24 -11.25 5.06
C LEU A 81 5.42 -11.90 6.20
N LEU A 82 6.05 -12.69 7.08
CA LEU A 82 5.38 -13.54 8.08
C LEU A 82 5.63 -13.11 9.54
N ASN A 83 6.24 -11.95 9.75
CA ASN A 83 6.62 -11.42 11.06
C ASN A 83 5.95 -10.07 11.29
#